data_AF-A0AAV1PP29-F1
#
_entry.id   AF-A0AAV1PP29-F1
#
_cell.length_a   1.000
_cell.length_b   1.000
_cell.length_c   1.000
_cell.angle_alpha   90.00
_cell.angle_beta   90.00
_cell.angle_gamma   90.00
#
_symmetry.space_group_name_H-M   'P 1'
#
loop_
_entity.id
_entity.type
_entity.pdbx_description
1 polymer ?
#
loop_
_entity_poly.entity_id
_entity_poly.type
_entity_poly.pdbx_seq_one_letter_code
_entity_poly.pdbx_strand_id
1 'polypeptide(L)'
;MSTLPVVFSAFSQTRKMDFPSIKWTINLLVCCLFVGVGCNSVDKKIYVHLNYTVPCVRLLNASHQIGCQSSMSGDVGVLHVLESEENLDWVLNTGPNPPYTVILESHLFTRSIMMKLKNGARRVSGVAVVALKANPAGPFSPHTTCPNENTGVYTEKYDPAMAHCNVTMWNPEGNGLSYEEFDFPIFSLKDDNDTQVIRQCYFDHNRFNGSGPQYPLCAMQLYSHMSAVTDTATCMRRNDINFSISPEMVCDPLGDYNVWAATKPLNNTAKGHKMGESVVIAAARVSTVFFFYVKGI
;
A
#
# COMPACT_ATOMS: atom_id res chain seq x y z
N MET A 1 13.56 -25.89 -40.82
CA MET A 1 13.40 -26.23 -39.39
C MET A 1 12.82 -24.99 -38.72
N SER A 2 11.57 -24.89 -38.31
CA SER A 2 10.54 -25.89 -38.04
C SER A 2 9.21 -25.16 -38.12
N THR A 3 8.36 -25.53 -39.06
CA THR A 3 6.98 -25.04 -39.15
C THR A 3 6.10 -25.86 -38.22
N LEU A 4 5.30 -25.17 -37.39
CA LEU A 4 4.16 -25.76 -36.68
C LEU A 4 3.22 -26.46 -37.69
N PRO A 5 2.44 -27.45 -37.23
CA PRO A 5 1.04 -27.10 -37.06
C PRO A 5 0.36 -27.71 -35.82
N VAL A 6 -0.73 -27.03 -35.47
CA VAL A 6 -1.83 -27.39 -34.58
C VAL A 6 -2.32 -28.82 -34.78
N VAL A 7 -2.61 -29.54 -33.70
CA VAL A 7 -3.41 -30.78 -33.73
C VAL A 7 -4.58 -30.65 -32.75
N PHE A 8 -5.79 -30.63 -33.32
CA PHE A 8 -7.04 -30.88 -32.59
C PHE A 8 -7.07 -32.34 -32.12
N SER A 9 -7.28 -32.58 -30.83
CA SER A 9 -7.55 -33.92 -30.31
C SER A 9 -9.05 -34.16 -30.27
N ALA A 10 -9.56 -34.81 -31.32
CA ALA A 10 -10.80 -35.58 -31.25
C ALA A 10 -10.46 -37.01 -31.67
N PHE A 11 -10.20 -37.87 -30.67
CA PHE A 11 -10.23 -39.30 -30.85
C PHE A 11 -11.28 -39.89 -29.91
N SER A 12 -12.49 -39.97 -30.43
CA SER A 12 -13.45 -40.99 -30.01
C SER A 12 -12.89 -42.33 -30.44
N GLN A 13 -12.30 -43.06 -29.51
CA GLN A 13 -12.10 -44.49 -29.69
C GLN A 13 -12.39 -45.19 -28.37
N THR A 14 -13.58 -45.79 -28.34
CA THR A 14 -14.05 -46.75 -27.38
C THR A 14 -13.01 -47.84 -27.17
N ARG A 15 -12.14 -47.67 -26.17
CA ARG A 15 -11.48 -48.77 -25.50
C ARG A 15 -12.31 -49.10 -24.28
N LYS A 16 -12.79 -50.35 -24.22
CA LYS A 16 -13.36 -50.95 -23.01
C LYS A 16 -12.42 -50.60 -21.85
N MET A 17 -12.92 -49.79 -20.92
CA MET A 17 -12.30 -49.70 -19.60
C MET A 17 -12.56 -51.05 -18.95
N ASP A 18 -11.54 -51.90 -18.92
CA ASP A 18 -11.48 -52.90 -17.86
C ASP A 18 -11.49 -52.12 -16.55
N PHE A 19 -12.55 -52.31 -15.76
CA PHE A 19 -12.72 -51.63 -14.49
C PHE A 19 -11.41 -51.78 -13.70
N PRO A 20 -10.73 -50.68 -13.33
CA PRO A 20 -9.58 -50.78 -12.46
C PRO A 20 -10.05 -51.50 -11.21
N SER A 21 -9.32 -52.56 -10.84
CA SER A 21 -9.58 -53.35 -9.64
C SER A 21 -10.04 -52.44 -8.50
N ILE A 22 -11.08 -52.82 -7.77
CA ILE A 22 -11.64 -52.04 -6.65
C ILE A 22 -10.54 -51.58 -5.67
N LYS A 23 -9.44 -52.33 -5.59
CA LYS A 23 -8.24 -51.99 -4.80
C LYS A 23 -7.49 -50.76 -5.32
N TRP A 24 -7.44 -50.56 -6.63
CA TRP A 24 -6.78 -49.42 -7.28
C TRP A 24 -7.60 -48.13 -7.12
N THR A 25 -8.92 -48.20 -7.29
CA THR A 25 -9.82 -47.06 -7.03
C THR A 25 -9.86 -46.68 -5.54
N ILE A 26 -9.84 -47.65 -4.63
CA ILE A 26 -9.70 -47.39 -3.20
C ILE A 26 -8.36 -46.74 -2.88
N ASN A 27 -7.24 -47.25 -3.41
CA ASN A 27 -5.92 -46.63 -3.17
C ASN A 27 -5.84 -45.19 -3.73
N LEU A 28 -6.46 -44.92 -4.87
CA LEU A 28 -6.50 -43.58 -5.46
C LEU A 28 -7.36 -42.62 -4.62
N LEU A 29 -8.51 -43.08 -4.12
CA LEU A 29 -9.35 -42.33 -3.18
C LEU A 29 -8.65 -42.08 -1.84
N VAL A 30 -7.94 -43.08 -1.31
CA VAL A 30 -7.14 -42.96 -0.08
C VAL A 30 -5.99 -41.98 -0.28
N CYS A 31 -5.26 -42.04 -1.39
CA CYS A 31 -4.24 -41.04 -1.73
C CYS A 31 -4.83 -39.63 -1.89
N CYS A 32 -5.99 -39.47 -2.53
CA CYS A 32 -6.67 -38.17 -2.64
C CYS A 32 -7.13 -37.63 -1.27
N LEU A 33 -7.50 -38.49 -0.31
CA LEU A 33 -7.83 -38.09 1.06
C LEU A 33 -6.59 -37.61 1.85
N PHE A 34 -5.40 -38.16 1.58
CA PHE A 34 -4.16 -37.74 2.25
C PHE A 34 -3.53 -36.45 1.70
N VAL A 35 -3.80 -36.09 0.44
CA VAL A 35 -3.24 -34.87 -0.18
C VAL A 35 -3.93 -33.58 0.31
N GLY A 36 -5.05 -33.66 1.02
CA GLY A 36 -5.91 -32.51 1.32
C GLY A 36 -5.86 -31.92 2.74
N VAL A 37 -5.14 -32.51 3.70
CA VAL A 37 -5.22 -32.09 5.12
C VAL A 37 -3.92 -31.49 5.63
N GLY A 38 -3.51 -30.37 5.04
CA GLY A 38 -2.50 -29.48 5.61
C GLY A 38 -3.11 -28.53 6.64
N CYS A 39 -3.60 -29.03 7.77
CA CYS A 39 -4.10 -28.16 8.85
C CYS A 39 -2.96 -27.87 9.83
N ASN A 40 -2.22 -26.78 9.61
CA ASN A 40 -1.09 -26.42 10.47
C ASN A 40 -1.61 -25.70 11.73
N SER A 41 -2.04 -26.46 12.74
CA SER A 41 -2.64 -25.90 13.97
C SER A 41 -1.67 -25.09 14.83
N VAL A 42 -0.36 -25.25 14.60
CA VAL A 42 0.70 -24.52 15.33
C VAL A 42 0.70 -23.04 14.96
N ASP A 43 0.44 -22.72 13.69
CA ASP A 43 0.35 -21.35 13.20
C ASP A 43 -0.68 -20.53 13.98
N LYS A 44 -1.88 -21.10 14.18
CA LYS A 44 -2.97 -20.51 14.98
C LYS A 44 -2.67 -20.34 16.47
N LYS A 45 -1.61 -20.96 16.98
CA LYS A 45 -1.15 -20.78 18.37
C LYS A 45 -0.08 -19.70 18.49
N ILE A 46 0.54 -19.29 17.38
CA ILE A 46 1.66 -18.35 17.34
C ILE A 46 1.21 -17.01 16.77
N TYR A 47 0.45 -17.02 15.67
CA TYR A 47 0.10 -15.82 14.92
C TYR A 47 -1.37 -15.45 15.06
N VAL A 48 -1.60 -14.15 15.21
CA VAL A 48 -2.92 -13.52 15.07
C VAL A 48 -2.87 -12.66 13.81
N HIS A 49 -3.67 -13.02 12.81
CA HIS A 49 -3.74 -12.27 11.56
C HIS A 49 -4.75 -11.14 11.64
N LEU A 50 -4.33 -9.94 11.20
CA LEU A 50 -5.17 -8.76 11.11
C LEU A 50 -5.88 -8.74 9.75
N ASN A 51 -7.20 -8.67 9.74
CA ASN A 51 -7.98 -8.78 8.50
C ASN A 51 -8.23 -7.43 7.82
N TYR A 52 -8.40 -6.37 8.60
CA TYR A 52 -8.81 -5.05 8.11
C TYR A 52 -7.67 -4.04 8.24
N THR A 53 -6.75 -4.09 7.28
CA THR A 53 -5.59 -3.20 7.24
C THR A 53 -5.49 -2.49 5.89
N VAL A 54 -5.02 -1.24 5.91
CA VAL A 54 -4.88 -0.40 4.71
C VAL A 54 -3.42 0.05 4.61
N PRO A 55 -2.62 -0.44 3.65
CA PRO A 55 -1.21 -0.12 3.57
C PRO A 55 -0.96 1.28 2.98
N CYS A 56 0.14 1.88 3.37
CA CYS A 56 0.82 2.90 2.57
C CYS A 56 1.56 2.20 1.41
N VAL A 57 1.46 2.76 0.20
CA VAL A 57 2.02 2.16 -1.01
C VAL A 57 3.07 3.06 -1.63
N ARG A 58 4.00 2.46 -2.38
CA ARG A 58 4.99 3.22 -3.15
C ARG A 58 4.37 3.79 -4.42
N LEU A 59 4.60 5.08 -4.66
CA LEU A 59 4.36 5.73 -5.95
C LEU A 59 5.67 6.30 -6.48
N LEU A 60 5.80 6.35 -7.81
CA LEU A 60 7.00 6.83 -8.47
C LEU A 60 6.72 8.12 -9.23
N ASN A 61 7.67 9.04 -9.13
CA ASN A 61 7.75 10.23 -9.96
C ASN A 61 8.96 10.09 -10.91
N ALA A 62 9.09 10.99 -11.88
CA ALA A 62 10.17 11.01 -12.86
C ALA A 62 11.58 11.10 -12.24
N SER A 63 11.69 11.57 -11.00
CA SER A 63 12.98 11.81 -10.34
C SER A 63 13.16 11.12 -8.98
N HIS A 64 12.07 10.70 -8.33
CA HIS A 64 12.12 10.15 -6.98
C HIS A 64 10.94 9.22 -6.74
N GLN A 65 10.96 8.53 -5.60
CA GLN A 65 9.86 7.70 -5.12
C GLN A 65 9.28 8.29 -3.83
N ILE A 66 8.01 8.00 -3.59
CA ILE A 66 7.28 8.41 -2.38
C ILE A 66 6.51 7.22 -1.81
N GLY A 67 6.06 7.34 -0.56
CA GLY A 67 5.30 6.30 0.11
C GLY A 67 6.18 5.30 0.84
N CYS A 68 5.70 4.07 0.99
CA CYS A 68 6.26 3.10 1.94
C CYS A 68 6.55 1.75 1.28
N GLN A 69 7.44 0.98 1.89
CA GLN A 69 7.68 -0.43 1.55
C GLN A 69 8.04 -1.23 2.80
N SER A 70 7.88 -2.55 2.74
CA SER A 70 8.59 -3.48 3.63
C SER A 70 9.72 -4.21 2.93
N SER A 71 10.56 -4.89 3.70
CA SER A 71 11.45 -5.93 3.18
C SER A 71 10.67 -7.05 2.46
N MET A 72 11.36 -7.81 1.61
CA MET A 72 10.79 -8.92 0.81
C MET A 72 10.07 -9.98 1.64
N SER A 73 10.52 -10.26 2.87
CA SER A 73 9.90 -11.21 3.79
C SER A 73 9.03 -10.54 4.86
N GLY A 74 8.71 -9.26 4.69
CA GLY A 74 8.08 -8.43 5.71
C GLY A 74 9.06 -7.98 6.80
N ASP A 75 8.63 -6.99 7.56
CA ASP A 75 9.42 -6.39 8.64
C ASP A 75 8.77 -6.74 9.98
N VAL A 76 9.59 -7.30 10.88
CA VAL A 76 9.17 -7.72 12.23
C VAL A 76 9.72 -6.72 13.24
N GLY A 77 8.90 -6.30 14.21
CA GLY A 77 9.37 -5.48 15.33
C GLY A 77 8.62 -5.74 16.62
N VAL A 78 9.30 -5.46 17.73
CA VAL A 78 8.69 -5.48 19.06
C VAL A 78 7.64 -4.38 19.12
N LEU A 79 6.42 -4.72 19.54
CA LEU A 79 5.32 -3.78 19.59
C LEU A 79 5.57 -2.72 20.66
N HIS A 80 5.40 -1.45 20.29
CA HIS A 80 5.38 -0.33 21.23
C HIS A 80 4.20 0.59 20.94
N VAL A 81 3.28 0.70 21.90
CA VAL A 81 2.16 1.65 21.82
C VAL A 81 2.64 3.03 22.25
N LEU A 82 2.49 4.01 21.37
CA LEU A 82 2.84 5.40 21.66
C LEU A 82 1.62 6.11 22.29
N GLU A 83 1.67 6.35 23.58
CA GLU A 83 0.62 7.08 24.31
C GLU A 83 0.77 8.60 24.16
N SER A 84 2.00 9.09 24.01
CA SER A 84 2.34 10.51 23.89
C SER A 84 3.64 10.71 23.12
N GLU A 85 3.94 11.96 22.71
CA GLU A 85 5.20 12.28 22.06
C GLU A 85 6.44 12.04 22.96
N GLU A 86 6.29 12.10 24.29
CA GLU A 86 7.39 11.88 25.23
C GLU A 86 7.90 10.43 25.19
N ASN A 87 7.02 9.47 24.92
CA ASN A 87 7.36 8.06 24.76
C ASN A 87 8.18 7.77 23.49
N LEU A 88 8.26 8.73 22.56
CA LEU A 88 8.94 8.55 21.29
C LEU A 88 10.46 8.41 21.48
N ASP A 89 11.04 9.16 22.42
CA ASP A 89 12.48 9.10 22.73
C ASP A 89 12.89 7.71 23.22
N TRP A 90 12.00 7.03 23.96
CA TRP A 90 12.25 5.67 24.43
C TRP A 90 12.45 4.72 23.25
N VAL A 91 11.59 4.77 22.22
CA VAL A 91 11.72 3.93 21.02
C VAL A 91 13.03 4.26 20.29
N LEU A 92 13.30 5.55 20.11
CA LEU A 92 14.40 6.06 19.28
C LEU A 92 15.78 5.89 19.93
N ASN A 93 15.90 5.97 21.25
CA ASN A 93 17.19 6.07 21.93
C ASN A 93 17.37 5.06 23.08
N THR A 94 16.35 4.84 23.92
CA THR A 94 16.52 4.12 25.20
C THR A 94 16.21 2.63 25.13
N GLY A 95 15.22 2.24 24.35
CA GLY A 95 14.61 0.92 24.42
C GLY A 95 15.60 -0.21 24.13
N PRO A 96 15.61 -1.30 24.90
CA PRO A 96 16.66 -2.33 24.83
C PRO A 96 16.56 -3.28 23.63
N ASN A 97 15.37 -3.42 23.03
CA ASN A 97 15.05 -4.46 22.03
C ASN A 97 14.64 -3.89 20.65
N PRO A 98 15.49 -3.11 19.94
CA PRO A 98 15.22 -2.77 18.55
C PRO A 98 15.27 -4.03 17.65
N PRO A 99 14.55 -4.05 16.50
CA PRO A 99 13.69 -2.99 15.98
C PRO A 99 12.28 -2.99 16.57
N TYR A 100 11.65 -1.82 16.60
CA TYR A 100 10.29 -1.60 17.11
C TYR A 100 9.27 -1.41 16.00
N THR A 101 8.06 -1.92 16.22
CA THR A 101 6.87 -1.54 15.44
C THR A 101 6.00 -0.65 16.30
N VAL A 102 5.82 0.61 15.86
CA VAL A 102 5.15 1.64 16.67
C VAL A 102 3.67 1.70 16.34
N ILE A 103 2.82 1.58 17.36
CA ILE A 103 1.38 1.80 17.24
C ILE A 103 1.08 3.25 17.61
N LEU A 104 0.54 4.00 16.66
CA LEU A 104 0.13 5.39 16.83
C LEU A 104 -1.39 5.50 16.86
N GLU A 105 -1.92 6.27 17.79
CA GLU A 105 -3.28 6.80 17.63
C GLU A 105 -3.27 7.87 16.54
N SER A 106 -4.38 8.04 15.81
CA SER A 106 -4.43 8.97 14.65
C SER A 106 -4.00 10.42 14.99
N HIS A 107 -4.23 10.89 16.21
CA HIS A 107 -3.85 12.25 16.61
C HIS A 107 -2.32 12.43 16.74
N LEU A 108 -1.57 11.34 16.92
CA LEU A 108 -0.11 11.31 16.94
C LEU A 108 0.48 11.09 15.54
N PHE A 109 -0.35 10.82 14.53
CA PHE A 109 0.08 10.71 13.15
C PHE A 109 0.32 12.09 12.54
N THR A 110 1.40 12.74 12.96
CA THR A 110 1.80 14.09 12.53
C THR A 110 3.12 14.05 11.76
N ARG A 111 3.38 15.07 10.93
CA ARG A 111 4.66 15.18 10.21
C ARG A 111 5.86 15.17 11.16
N SER A 112 5.78 15.88 12.30
CA SER A 112 6.87 15.93 13.29
C SER A 112 7.26 14.52 13.76
N ILE A 113 6.28 13.74 14.24
CA ILE A 113 6.52 12.38 14.76
C ILE A 113 7.00 11.44 13.65
N MET A 114 6.37 11.48 12.48
CA MET A 114 6.75 10.62 11.36
C MET A 114 8.16 10.90 10.85
N MET A 115 8.59 12.17 10.82
CA MET A 115 9.96 12.52 10.43
C MET A 115 10.99 12.11 11.49
N LYS A 116 10.64 12.19 12.79
CA LYS A 116 11.48 11.64 13.87
C LYS A 116 11.64 10.11 13.75
N LEU A 117 10.55 9.39 13.45
CA LEU A 117 10.58 7.95 13.19
C LEU A 117 11.41 7.61 11.94
N LYS A 118 11.26 8.38 10.86
CA LYS A 118 12.07 8.27 9.63
C LYS A 118 13.56 8.43 9.91
N ASN A 119 13.95 9.45 10.67
CA ASN A 119 15.36 9.67 11.05
C ASN A 119 15.89 8.53 11.94
N GLY A 120 15.01 7.90 12.71
CA GLY A 120 15.28 6.73 13.53
C GLY A 120 15.08 5.38 12.85
N ALA A 121 14.97 5.31 11.51
CA ALA A 121 14.55 4.11 10.78
C ALA A 121 15.35 2.83 11.12
N ARG A 122 16.62 2.94 11.53
CA ARG A 122 17.43 1.79 11.97
C ARG A 122 16.86 1.05 13.18
N ARG A 123 16.02 1.72 13.97
CA ARG A 123 15.39 1.16 15.17
C ARG A 123 13.89 0.94 15.00
N VAL A 124 13.31 1.35 13.87
CA VAL A 124 11.87 1.28 13.60
C VAL A 124 11.66 0.39 12.37
N SER A 125 11.00 -0.74 12.56
CA SER A 125 10.67 -1.68 11.47
C SER A 125 9.28 -1.47 10.89
N GLY A 126 8.49 -0.55 11.43
CA GLY A 126 7.18 -0.22 10.87
C GLY A 126 6.32 0.62 11.81
N VAL A 127 5.23 1.14 11.25
CA VAL A 127 4.25 1.95 11.97
C VAL A 127 2.86 1.46 11.66
N ALA A 128 2.02 1.32 12.68
CA ALA A 128 0.59 1.11 12.50
C ALA A 128 -0.19 2.24 13.14
N VAL A 129 -1.07 2.87 12.36
CA VAL A 129 -1.89 4.01 12.76
C VAL A 129 -3.30 3.52 13.00
N VAL A 130 -3.80 3.66 14.22
CA VAL A 130 -5.19 3.33 14.54
C VAL A 130 -6.08 4.47 14.07
N ALA A 131 -6.92 4.19 13.07
CA ALA A 131 -7.89 5.13 12.52
C ALA A 131 -8.99 5.46 13.54
N LEU A 132 -9.29 6.74 13.69
CA LEU A 132 -10.36 7.19 14.59
C LEU A 132 -11.74 6.73 14.10
N LYS A 133 -12.61 6.45 15.07
CA LYS A 133 -14.07 6.32 14.83
C LYS A 133 -14.76 7.66 14.59
N ALA A 134 -14.16 8.75 15.06
CA ALA A 134 -14.67 10.11 14.98
C ALA A 134 -13.67 11.04 14.31
N ASN A 135 -14.11 12.18 13.80
CA ASN A 135 -13.20 13.14 13.17
C ASN A 135 -12.14 13.63 14.19
N PRO A 136 -10.88 13.79 13.76
CA PRO A 136 -9.84 14.33 14.62
C PRO A 136 -10.22 15.75 15.10
N ALA A 137 -9.78 16.10 16.30
CA ALA A 137 -10.08 17.40 16.91
C ALA A 137 -9.37 18.58 16.21
N GLY A 138 -8.31 18.31 15.45
CA GLY A 138 -7.54 19.31 14.70
C GLY A 138 -7.52 19.06 13.19
N PRO A 139 -7.21 20.10 12.39
CA PRO A 139 -7.06 19.96 10.96
C PRO A 139 -5.86 19.05 10.63
N PHE A 140 -6.01 18.22 9.59
CA PHE A 140 -4.94 17.39 9.07
C PHE A 140 -5.07 17.25 7.56
N SER A 141 -4.02 17.64 6.83
CA SER A 141 -3.88 17.33 5.41
C SER A 141 -2.48 16.77 5.14
N PRO A 142 -2.35 15.50 4.70
CA PRO A 142 -1.06 14.93 4.35
C PRO A 142 -0.53 15.43 2.99
N HIS A 143 -1.34 16.18 2.24
CA HIS A 143 -0.97 16.78 0.96
C HIS A 143 -0.08 18.03 1.16
N THR A 144 0.60 18.49 0.10
CA THR A 144 1.32 19.78 0.07
C THR A 144 0.40 20.99 0.26
N THR A 145 1.01 22.13 0.63
CA THR A 145 0.34 23.42 0.76
C THR A 145 -0.08 24.04 -0.58
N CYS A 146 0.68 23.75 -1.64
CA CYS A 146 0.40 24.12 -3.03
C CYS A 146 0.25 22.84 -3.87
N PRO A 147 -0.97 22.30 -4.02
CA PRO A 147 -1.20 21.13 -4.86
C PRO A 147 -0.89 21.43 -6.34
N ASN A 148 -0.26 20.48 -7.05
CA ASN A 148 -0.01 20.55 -8.50
C ASN A 148 0.81 21.76 -8.99
N GLU A 149 1.60 22.35 -8.09
CA GLU A 149 2.44 23.53 -8.30
C GLU A 149 3.18 23.54 -9.65
N ASN A 150 3.87 22.44 -9.99
CA ASN A 150 4.73 22.35 -11.17
C ASN A 150 4.00 21.92 -12.46
N THR A 151 2.68 21.73 -12.41
CA THR A 151 1.87 21.25 -13.56
C THR A 151 0.83 22.26 -14.03
N GLY A 152 0.73 23.41 -13.34
CA GLY A 152 -0.17 24.51 -13.70
C GLY A 152 0.39 25.40 -14.79
N VAL A 153 -0.40 26.42 -15.17
CA VAL A 153 -0.01 27.44 -16.16
C VAL A 153 0.93 28.48 -15.55
N TYR A 154 0.78 28.77 -14.25
CA TYR A 154 1.59 29.76 -13.54
C TYR A 154 2.98 29.24 -13.27
N THR A 155 3.94 29.78 -14.01
CA THR A 155 5.37 29.45 -13.91
C THR A 155 6.17 30.74 -13.81
N GLU A 156 7.42 30.65 -13.36
CA GLU A 156 8.37 31.78 -13.33
C GLU A 156 8.57 32.47 -14.69
N LYS A 157 8.22 31.80 -15.80
CA LYS A 157 8.31 32.38 -17.15
C LYS A 157 7.01 33.05 -17.60
N TYR A 158 5.86 32.57 -17.12
CA TYR A 158 4.54 33.03 -17.54
C TYR A 158 4.03 34.15 -16.64
N ASP A 159 4.04 33.93 -15.33
CA ASP A 159 3.62 34.91 -14.33
C ASP A 159 4.36 34.63 -13.00
N PRO A 160 5.52 35.27 -12.77
CA PRO A 160 6.31 35.09 -11.56
C PRO A 160 5.56 35.47 -10.27
N ALA A 161 4.59 36.39 -10.34
CA ALA A 161 3.85 36.82 -9.16
C ALA A 161 2.93 35.71 -8.65
N MET A 162 2.36 34.91 -9.55
CA MET A 162 1.46 33.79 -9.22
C MET A 162 2.17 32.42 -9.17
N ALA A 163 3.42 32.35 -9.59
CA ALA A 163 4.23 31.13 -9.50
C ALA A 163 4.31 30.64 -8.04
N HIS A 164 4.45 29.32 -7.87
CA HIS A 164 4.65 28.69 -6.56
C HIS A 164 3.58 29.00 -5.50
N CYS A 165 2.35 29.30 -5.93
CA CYS A 165 1.25 29.73 -5.05
C CYS A 165 1.60 30.95 -4.17
N ASN A 166 2.49 31.83 -4.62
CA ASN A 166 3.00 32.95 -3.80
C ASN A 166 1.90 33.90 -3.28
N VAL A 167 0.82 34.10 -4.05
CA VAL A 167 -0.30 34.98 -3.67
C VAL A 167 -1.30 34.28 -2.76
N THR A 168 -1.58 33.00 -3.00
CA THR A 168 -2.67 32.28 -2.32
C THR A 168 -2.24 30.86 -2.00
N MET A 169 -2.16 30.57 -0.72
CA MET A 169 -1.93 29.21 -0.22
C MET A 169 -3.26 28.45 -0.19
N TRP A 170 -3.44 27.54 -1.15
CA TRP A 170 -4.70 26.80 -1.30
C TRP A 170 -4.96 25.78 -0.19
N ASN A 171 -3.90 25.23 0.42
CA ASN A 171 -4.02 24.23 1.47
C ASN A 171 -3.11 24.59 2.67
N PRO A 172 -3.50 25.56 3.52
CA PRO A 172 -2.65 26.01 4.62
C PRO A 172 -2.31 24.92 5.64
N GLU A 173 -3.17 23.90 5.77
CA GLU A 173 -3.00 22.76 6.67
C GLU A 173 -2.21 21.60 6.04
N GLY A 174 -1.73 21.79 4.82
CA GLY A 174 -0.96 20.80 4.07
C GLY A 174 0.44 20.61 4.65
N ASN A 175 0.73 19.42 5.15
CA ASN A 175 2.04 19.11 5.69
C ASN A 175 2.94 18.33 4.72
N GLY A 176 2.45 17.90 3.55
CA GLY A 176 3.24 17.19 2.54
C GLY A 176 3.73 15.79 2.94
N LEU A 177 3.19 15.19 4.00
CA LEU A 177 3.58 13.85 4.48
C LEU A 177 3.40 12.75 3.42
N SER A 178 2.38 12.84 2.55
CA SER A 178 2.14 11.88 1.46
C SER A 178 3.25 11.84 0.41
N TYR A 179 4.10 12.87 0.34
CA TYR A 179 5.19 12.99 -0.62
C TYR A 179 6.55 12.62 -0.03
N GLU A 180 6.56 12.08 1.19
CA GLU A 180 7.76 11.55 1.83
C GLU A 180 7.98 10.09 1.45
N GLU A 181 9.24 9.70 1.34
CA GLU A 181 9.67 8.31 1.25
C GLU A 181 9.94 7.72 2.64
N PHE A 182 9.40 6.54 2.92
CA PHE A 182 9.62 5.79 4.16
C PHE A 182 10.21 4.41 3.87
N ASP A 183 11.32 4.09 4.55
CA ASP A 183 12.03 2.80 4.44
C ASP A 183 11.41 1.69 5.29
N PHE A 184 10.24 1.94 5.87
CA PHE A 184 9.49 0.97 6.66
C PHE A 184 8.00 1.02 6.29
N PRO A 185 7.27 -0.09 6.48
CA PRO A 185 5.85 -0.18 6.18
C PRO A 185 5.02 0.66 7.15
N ILE A 186 3.99 1.32 6.61
CA ILE A 186 3.00 2.04 7.40
C ILE A 186 1.62 1.49 7.06
N PHE A 187 0.86 1.07 8.06
CA PHE A 187 -0.49 0.55 7.89
C PHE A 187 -1.49 1.37 8.69
N SER A 188 -2.67 1.59 8.13
CA SER A 188 -3.83 2.04 8.89
C SER A 188 -4.63 0.83 9.37
N LEU A 189 -4.96 0.82 10.65
CA LEU A 189 -5.76 -0.19 11.32
C LEU A 189 -7.10 0.41 11.71
N LYS A 190 -8.17 -0.37 11.59
CA LYS A 190 -9.48 0.03 12.11
C LYS A 190 -9.48 -0.08 13.64
N ASP A 191 -10.07 0.89 14.33
CA ASP A 191 -10.28 0.79 15.78
C ASP A 191 -11.41 -0.22 16.09
N ASP A 192 -11.05 -1.49 16.21
CA ASP A 192 -11.94 -2.60 16.52
C ASP A 192 -11.30 -3.60 17.49
N ASN A 193 -11.86 -4.81 17.56
CA ASN A 193 -11.38 -5.85 18.46
C ASN A 193 -9.93 -6.27 18.16
N ASP A 194 -9.49 -6.23 16.89
CA ASP A 194 -8.13 -6.62 16.51
C ASP A 194 -7.13 -5.63 17.11
N THR A 195 -7.45 -4.33 17.06
CA THR A 195 -6.62 -3.28 17.68
C THR A 195 -6.61 -3.39 19.21
N GLN A 196 -7.72 -3.80 19.85
CA GLN A 196 -7.73 -4.06 21.30
C GLN A 196 -6.84 -5.24 21.68
N VAL A 197 -6.80 -6.31 20.86
CA VAL A 197 -5.89 -7.44 21.08
C VAL A 197 -4.43 -7.00 20.96
N ILE A 198 -4.09 -6.14 20.00
CA ILE A 198 -2.74 -5.56 19.88
C ILE A 198 -2.36 -4.77 21.13
N ARG A 199 -3.25 -3.88 21.59
CA ARG A 199 -3.03 -3.08 22.82
C ARG A 199 -2.85 -3.98 24.04
N GLN A 200 -3.71 -4.99 24.20
CA GLN A 200 -3.63 -5.95 25.30
C GLN A 200 -2.29 -6.69 25.29
N CYS A 201 -1.85 -7.17 24.12
CA CYS A 201 -0.56 -7.84 23.99
C CYS A 201 0.62 -6.94 24.38
N TYR A 202 0.57 -5.66 24.05
CA TYR A 202 1.55 -4.68 24.50
C TYR A 202 1.53 -4.50 26.03
N PHE A 203 0.35 -4.33 26.63
CA PHE A 203 0.23 -4.10 28.08
C PHE A 203 0.66 -5.32 28.90
N ASP A 204 0.42 -6.53 28.39
CA ASP A 204 0.76 -7.78 29.08
C ASP A 204 2.26 -8.12 29.01
N HIS A 205 2.93 -7.76 27.90
CA HIS A 205 4.29 -8.25 27.61
C HIS A 205 5.36 -7.16 27.48
N ASN A 206 5.02 -5.98 26.97
CA ASN A 206 6.00 -4.98 26.52
C ASN A 206 5.98 -3.67 27.32
N ARG A 207 5.00 -3.47 28.21
CA ARG A 207 4.87 -2.25 29.00
C ARG A 207 6.11 -2.03 29.89
N PHE A 208 6.67 -0.84 29.82
CA PHE A 208 7.81 -0.45 30.64
C PHE A 208 7.36 0.00 32.05
N ASN A 209 7.73 -0.77 33.07
CA ASN A 209 7.41 -0.48 34.48
C ASN A 209 8.68 -0.13 35.30
N GLY A 210 9.65 0.57 34.69
CA GLY A 210 10.90 0.99 35.34
C GLY A 210 12.05 -0.03 35.23
N SER A 211 11.76 -1.33 35.30
CA SER A 211 12.64 -2.39 34.77
C SER A 211 12.28 -2.64 33.30
N GLY A 212 13.28 -2.90 32.45
CA GLY A 212 13.05 -3.22 31.03
C GLY A 212 12.08 -4.39 30.84
N PRO A 213 11.34 -4.46 29.71
CA PRO A 213 10.36 -5.52 29.49
C PRO A 213 11.04 -6.90 29.48
N GLN A 214 10.47 -7.84 30.22
CA GLN A 214 11.00 -9.20 30.35
C GLN A 214 10.40 -10.12 29.29
N TYR A 215 11.24 -10.98 28.72
CA TYR A 215 10.78 -11.99 27.76
C TYR A 215 9.74 -12.93 28.41
N PRO A 216 8.67 -13.33 27.71
CA PRO A 216 8.38 -13.15 26.27
C PRO A 216 7.77 -11.80 25.89
N LEU A 217 8.23 -11.26 24.76
CA LEU A 217 7.76 -10.00 24.17
C LEU A 217 6.69 -10.24 23.10
N CYS A 218 5.83 -9.26 22.90
CA CYS A 218 4.90 -9.20 21.79
C CYS A 218 5.52 -8.48 20.58
N ALA A 219 5.35 -9.03 19.38
CA ALA A 219 5.89 -8.47 18.15
C ALA A 219 4.84 -8.46 17.04
N MET A 220 5.01 -7.58 16.06
CA MET A 220 4.16 -7.50 14.88
C MET A 220 5.01 -7.57 13.63
N GLN A 221 4.51 -8.31 12.63
CA GLN A 221 5.09 -8.40 11.30
C GLN A 221 4.20 -7.64 10.33
N LEU A 222 4.79 -6.70 9.59
CA LEU A 222 4.11 -5.94 8.54
C LEU A 222 4.68 -6.33 7.18
N TYR A 223 3.80 -6.67 6.24
CA TYR A 223 4.18 -7.15 4.91
C TYR A 223 3.54 -6.28 3.82
N SER A 224 4.36 -5.46 3.16
CA SER A 224 3.99 -4.61 2.02
C SER A 224 5.20 -4.39 1.12
N HIS A 225 5.82 -5.47 0.65
CA HIS A 225 6.95 -5.38 -0.27
C HIS A 225 6.51 -4.79 -1.61
N MET A 226 7.29 -3.84 -2.14
CA MET A 226 7.00 -3.14 -3.40
C MET A 226 8.16 -3.37 -4.37
N SER A 227 7.89 -4.03 -5.52
CA SER A 227 8.92 -4.40 -6.50
C SER A 227 9.52 -3.23 -7.29
N ALA A 228 8.80 -2.10 -7.35
CA ALA A 228 9.20 -0.88 -8.02
C ALA A 228 10.27 -0.11 -7.21
N VAL A 229 11.27 0.46 -7.88
CA VAL A 229 12.39 1.18 -7.24
C VAL A 229 12.84 2.40 -8.05
N THR A 230 13.45 3.36 -7.35
CA THR A 230 14.14 4.55 -7.85
C THR A 230 13.21 5.63 -8.42
N ASP A 231 12.73 5.44 -9.65
CA ASP A 231 11.99 6.44 -10.41
C ASP A 231 11.16 5.79 -11.52
N THR A 232 10.22 6.54 -12.09
CA THR A 232 9.32 6.04 -13.14
C THR A 232 10.07 5.56 -14.39
N ALA A 233 11.14 6.25 -14.83
CA ALA A 233 11.87 5.88 -16.04
C ALA A 233 12.62 4.56 -15.85
N THR A 234 13.25 4.36 -14.69
CA THR A 234 13.92 3.13 -14.29
C THR A 234 12.92 1.98 -14.19
N CYS A 235 11.75 2.24 -13.59
CA CYS A 235 10.73 1.22 -13.41
C CYS A 235 10.09 0.77 -14.73
N MET A 236 9.61 1.72 -15.56
CA MET A 236 9.02 1.40 -16.87
C MET A 236 10.03 0.72 -17.80
N ARG A 237 11.30 1.16 -17.77
CA ARG A 237 12.37 0.50 -18.52
C ARG A 237 12.55 -0.96 -18.13
N ARG A 238 12.34 -1.34 -16.86
CA ARG A 238 12.43 -2.74 -16.40
C ARG A 238 11.27 -3.58 -16.92
N ASN A 239 10.07 -3.01 -17.06
CA ASN A 239 8.93 -3.69 -17.66
C ASN A 239 9.17 -4.02 -19.15
N ASP A 240 9.86 -3.12 -19.86
CA ASP A 240 10.10 -3.24 -21.32
C ASP A 240 11.23 -4.24 -21.67
N ILE A 241 11.88 -4.87 -20.68
CA ILE A 241 12.99 -5.82 -20.90
C ILE A 241 12.43 -7.17 -21.39
N ASN A 242 12.31 -7.32 -22.70
CA ASN A 242 11.80 -8.53 -23.37
C ASN A 242 12.80 -9.71 -23.46
N PHE A 243 13.76 -9.82 -22.53
CA PHE A 243 14.76 -10.89 -22.53
C PHE A 243 14.44 -12.06 -21.58
N SER A 244 13.43 -11.92 -20.72
CA SER A 244 13.03 -12.95 -19.77
C SER A 244 12.02 -13.93 -20.38
N ILE A 245 12.20 -15.22 -20.10
CA ILE A 245 11.20 -16.27 -20.42
C ILE A 245 9.92 -16.08 -19.58
N SER A 246 10.03 -15.42 -18.43
CA SER A 246 8.93 -15.04 -17.55
C SER A 246 9.07 -13.54 -17.21
N PRO A 247 8.51 -12.63 -18.02
CA PRO A 247 8.58 -11.20 -17.73
C PRO A 247 7.82 -10.88 -16.44
N GLU A 248 8.45 -10.11 -15.56
CA GLU A 248 7.83 -9.62 -14.32
C GLU A 248 7.49 -8.13 -14.52
N MET A 249 6.20 -7.79 -14.44
CA MET A 249 5.78 -6.38 -14.41
C MET A 249 6.00 -5.83 -13.00
N VAL A 250 6.82 -4.79 -12.89
CA VAL A 250 7.24 -4.20 -11.61
C VAL A 250 6.49 -2.93 -11.23
N CYS A 251 5.85 -2.25 -12.20
CA CYS A 251 4.97 -1.10 -11.95
C CYS A 251 3.95 -0.91 -13.07
N ASP A 252 2.89 -0.16 -12.75
CA ASP A 252 1.83 0.21 -13.69
C ASP A 252 1.71 1.73 -13.79
N PRO A 253 1.36 2.28 -14.96
CA PRO A 253 1.03 3.70 -15.08
C PRO A 253 -0.27 4.01 -14.31
N LEU A 254 -0.26 5.09 -13.53
CA LEU A 254 -1.46 5.55 -12.83
C LEU A 254 -2.40 6.27 -13.80
N GLY A 255 -3.57 5.71 -14.05
CA GLY A 255 -4.57 6.31 -14.93
C GLY A 255 -5.92 5.61 -14.86
N ASP A 256 -6.95 6.31 -15.34
CA ASP A 256 -8.31 5.78 -15.49
C ASP A 256 -9.03 6.57 -16.59
N TYR A 257 -10.29 6.25 -16.85
CA TYR A 257 -11.12 6.86 -17.87
C TYR A 257 -11.85 8.10 -17.36
N ASN A 258 -11.85 9.17 -18.17
CA ASN A 258 -12.75 10.29 -17.94
C ASN A 258 -14.16 9.93 -18.43
N VAL A 259 -15.16 10.22 -17.60
CA VAL A 259 -16.57 10.15 -18.01
C VAL A 259 -16.99 11.51 -18.56
N TRP A 260 -17.56 11.51 -19.75
CA TRP A 260 -18.08 12.72 -20.39
C TRP A 260 -19.47 12.45 -20.96
N ALA A 261 -20.30 13.49 -20.98
CA ALA A 261 -21.63 13.44 -21.55
C ALA A 261 -21.94 14.77 -22.23
N ALA A 262 -22.78 14.72 -23.27
CA ALA A 262 -23.25 15.90 -23.97
C ALA A 262 -24.76 16.02 -23.81
N THR A 263 -25.26 17.24 -23.65
CA THR A 263 -26.71 17.52 -23.58
C THR A 263 -27.41 17.29 -24.92
N LYS A 264 -26.69 17.45 -26.02
CA LYS A 264 -27.14 17.13 -27.38
C LYS A 264 -26.30 15.99 -27.94
N PRO A 265 -26.88 15.08 -28.73
CA PRO A 265 -26.12 14.00 -29.35
C PRO A 265 -25.06 14.59 -30.28
N LEU A 266 -23.81 14.17 -30.09
CA LEU A 266 -22.68 14.57 -30.92
C LEU A 266 -22.40 13.50 -31.98
N ASN A 267 -22.01 13.93 -33.17
CA ASN A 267 -21.52 13.02 -34.19
C ASN A 267 -20.04 12.70 -33.94
N ASN A 268 -19.77 11.56 -33.30
CA ASN A 268 -18.41 11.14 -32.94
C ASN A 268 -17.66 10.42 -34.08
N THR A 269 -18.23 10.36 -35.28
CA THR A 269 -17.63 9.64 -36.42
C THR A 269 -16.43 10.39 -37.01
N ALA A 270 -16.44 11.73 -36.94
CA ALA A 270 -15.33 12.58 -37.36
C ALA A 270 -14.58 13.11 -36.14
N LYS A 271 -13.24 13.13 -36.22
CA LYS A 271 -12.42 13.78 -35.19
C LYS A 271 -12.54 15.29 -35.32
N GLY A 272 -12.73 15.97 -34.19
CA GLY A 272 -12.70 17.42 -34.10
C GLY A 272 -14.08 18.06 -33.97
N HIS A 273 -14.06 19.30 -33.48
CA HIS A 273 -15.26 20.12 -33.33
C HIS A 273 -15.67 20.73 -34.67
N LYS A 274 -16.97 20.83 -34.93
CA LYS A 274 -17.48 21.36 -36.19
C LYS A 274 -17.23 22.87 -36.27
N MET A 275 -16.72 23.33 -37.41
CA MET A 275 -16.41 24.73 -37.65
C MET A 275 -17.66 25.60 -37.50
N GLY A 276 -17.55 26.68 -36.73
CA GLY A 276 -18.66 27.62 -36.46
C GLY A 276 -19.62 27.20 -35.35
N GLU A 277 -19.45 26.04 -34.74
CA GLU A 277 -20.22 25.64 -33.55
C GLU A 277 -19.47 26.07 -32.28
N SER A 278 -20.19 26.22 -31.16
CA SER A 278 -19.59 26.51 -29.86
C SER A 278 -20.11 25.51 -28.83
N VAL A 279 -19.24 25.13 -27.90
CA VAL A 279 -19.56 24.20 -26.81
C VAL A 279 -19.26 24.86 -25.48
N VAL A 280 -20.09 24.58 -24.48
CA VAL A 280 -19.83 24.96 -23.09
C VAL A 280 -19.39 23.70 -22.36
N ILE A 281 -18.21 23.75 -21.74
CA ILE A 281 -17.64 22.63 -21.00
C ILE A 281 -17.86 22.87 -19.51
N ALA A 282 -18.61 21.99 -18.86
CA ALA A 282 -18.66 21.87 -17.41
C ALA A 282 -17.78 20.69 -17.00
N ALA A 283 -16.68 20.95 -16.30
CA ALA A 283 -15.74 19.94 -15.85
C ALA A 283 -15.61 19.98 -14.32
N ALA A 284 -15.49 18.81 -13.71
CA ALA A 284 -15.26 18.65 -12.28
C ALA A 284 -14.26 17.53 -12.04
N ARG A 285 -13.47 17.66 -10.97
CA ARG A 285 -12.55 16.62 -10.52
C ARG A 285 -13.33 15.53 -9.77
N VAL A 286 -13.14 14.27 -10.17
CA VAL A 286 -13.77 13.12 -9.53
C VAL A 286 -12.80 12.34 -8.63
N SER A 287 -11.48 12.50 -8.85
CA SER A 287 -10.46 11.79 -8.09
C SER A 287 -10.04 12.49 -6.81
N THR A 288 -9.80 11.72 -5.76
CA THR A 288 -9.22 12.15 -4.49
C THR A 288 -7.94 11.37 -4.19
N VAL A 289 -7.08 11.91 -3.32
CA VAL A 289 -5.82 11.26 -2.92
C VAL A 289 -5.77 11.17 -1.40
N PHE A 290 -5.27 10.04 -0.89
CA PHE A 290 -5.11 9.75 0.53
C PHE A 290 -3.69 9.27 0.80
N PHE A 291 -3.26 9.31 2.06
CA PHE A 291 -1.97 8.73 2.48
C PHE A 291 -1.98 7.19 2.39
N PHE A 292 -3.08 6.58 2.81
CA PHE A 292 -3.26 5.13 2.76
C PHE A 292 -3.96 4.72 1.47
N TYR A 293 -3.52 3.63 0.87
CA TYR A 293 -4.10 3.09 -0.35
C TYR A 293 -5.44 2.40 -0.05
N VAL A 294 -6.52 3.09 -0.34
CA VAL A 294 -7.86 2.50 -0.23
C VAL A 294 -8.13 1.68 -1.48
N LYS A 295 -8.33 0.38 -1.30
CA LYS A 295 -8.86 -0.47 -2.37
C LYS A 295 -10.28 0.02 -2.68
N GLY A 296 -10.49 0.49 -3.90
CA GLY A 296 -11.81 0.92 -4.37
C GLY A 296 -12.83 -0.19 -4.16
N ILE A 297 -14.02 0.19 -3.67
CA ILE A 297 -15.22 -0.66 -3.56
C ILE A 297 -15.66 -1.06 -4.96
#